data_AF-A0AB39RYS5-F1
#
_entry.id   AF-A0AB39RYS5-F1
#
_cell.length_a   1.000
_cell.length_b   1.000
_cell.length_c   1.000
_cell.angle_alpha   90.00
_cell.angle_beta   90.00
_cell.angle_gamma   90.00
#
_symmetry.space_group_name_H-M   'P 1'
#
loop_
_entity.id
_entity.type
_entity.pdbx_description
1 polymer ?
#
loop_
_entity_poly.entity_id
_entity_poly.type
_entity_poly.pdbx_seq_one_letter_code
_entity_poly.pdbx_strand_id
1 'polypeptide(L)'
;MRRCARPGLPPAIVVVHHFHVVQLANKVLNIVRRRTTATLRGRRGRATDPEWKARRRLLRNREDLTDKQFTSGGTRSSTPARSA
;
A
#
# COMPACT_ATOMS: atom_id res chain seq x y z
N MET A 1 -3.66 -8.52 -20.95
CA MET A 1 -3.51 -7.64 -22.12
C MET A 1 -3.19 -8.50 -23.31
N ARG A 2 -4.18 -8.71 -24.18
CA ARG A 2 -4.01 -9.45 -25.44
C ARG A 2 -3.20 -8.58 -26.40
N ARG A 3 -2.23 -9.21 -27.06
CA ARG A 3 -1.35 -8.63 -28.08
C ARG A 3 -2.21 -8.12 -29.25
N CYS A 4 -2.24 -6.81 -29.47
CA CYS A 4 -2.55 -6.24 -30.78
C CYS A 4 -1.25 -5.79 -31.42
N ALA A 5 -0.47 -6.76 -31.91
CA ALA A 5 0.60 -6.45 -32.84
C ALA A 5 -0.08 -6.29 -34.21
N ARG A 6 -0.15 -5.05 -34.71
CA ARG A 6 -0.62 -4.75 -36.06
C ARG A 6 0.28 -5.50 -37.07
N PRO A 7 -0.29 -6.11 -38.13
CA PRO A 7 0.50 -6.74 -39.18
C PRO A 7 1.22 -5.61 -39.95
N GLY A 8 2.51 -5.41 -39.67
CA GLY A 8 3.31 -4.37 -40.32
C GLY A 8 4.38 -3.71 -39.45
N LEU A 9 4.40 -3.95 -38.13
CA LEU A 9 5.53 -3.50 -37.30
C LEU A 9 6.63 -4.57 -37.23
N PRO A 10 7.92 -4.18 -37.31
CA PRO A 10 9.05 -5.08 -37.03
C PRO A 10 8.89 -5.67 -35.62
N PRO A 11 9.50 -6.84 -35.32
CA PRO A 11 9.29 -7.56 -34.07
C PRO A 11 9.56 -6.65 -32.85
N ALA A 12 8.49 -6.09 -32.30
CA ALA A 12 8.56 -5.20 -31.15
C ALA A 12 8.72 -6.03 -29.88
N ILE A 13 9.82 -5.84 -29.17
CA ILE A 13 10.04 -6.45 -27.87
C ILE A 13 9.05 -5.83 -26.89
N VAL A 14 8.17 -6.66 -26.33
CA VAL A 14 7.24 -6.23 -25.28
C VAL A 14 8.04 -6.04 -24.00
N VAL A 15 8.51 -4.82 -23.76
CA VAL A 15 9.18 -4.46 -22.51
C VAL A 15 8.10 -4.17 -21.46
N VAL A 16 8.05 -5.01 -20.42
CA VAL A 16 7.23 -4.70 -19.24
C VAL A 16 7.88 -3.53 -18.53
N HIS A 17 7.22 -2.37 -18.53
CA HIS A 17 7.69 -1.21 -17.80
C HIS A 17 7.76 -1.51 -16.29
N HIS A 18 8.85 -1.12 -15.62
CA HIS A 18 9.08 -1.35 -14.18
C HIS A 18 7.90 -0.93 -13.29
N PHE A 19 7.16 0.10 -13.71
CA PHE A 19 5.91 0.51 -13.09
C PHE A 19 4.92 -0.64 -12.89
N HIS A 20 4.77 -1.54 -13.87
CA HIS A 20 3.84 -2.65 -13.79
C HIS A 20 4.26 -3.68 -12.73
N VAL A 21 5.56 -3.90 -12.56
CA VAL A 21 6.10 -4.80 -11.52
C VAL A 21 5.81 -4.21 -10.14
N VAL A 22 6.10 -2.92 -9.94
CA VAL A 22 5.81 -2.20 -8.69
C VAL A 22 4.30 -2.19 -8.42
N GLN A 23 3.48 -1.99 -9.45
CA GLN A 23 2.03 -2.01 -9.33
C GLN A 23 1.51 -3.40 -8.94
N LEU A 24 2.08 -4.48 -9.50
CA LEU A 24 1.72 -5.85 -9.16
C LEU A 24 2.09 -6.19 -7.71
N ALA A 25 3.30 -5.82 -7.28
CA ALA A 25 3.73 -5.99 -5.89
C ALA A 25 2.78 -5.27 -4.91
N ASN A 26 2.40 -4.03 -5.24
CA ASN A 26 1.44 -3.26 -4.45
C ASN A 26 0.05 -3.91 -4.37
N LYS A 27 -0.41 -4.59 -5.43
CA LYS A 27 -1.66 -5.36 -5.40
C LYS A 27 -1.58 -6.52 -4.41
N VAL A 28 -0.48 -7.27 -4.39
CA VAL A 28 -0.29 -8.39 -3.46
C VAL A 28 -0.24 -7.88 -2.02
N LEU A 29 0.51 -6.81 -1.75
CA LEU A 29 0.58 -6.17 -0.44
C LEU A 29 -0.79 -5.71 0.08
N ASN A 30 -1.66 -5.23 -0.80
CA ASN A 30 -3.02 -4.85 -0.43
C ASN A 30 -3.85 -6.03 0.07
N ILE A 31 -3.68 -7.21 -0.54
CA ILE A 31 -4.38 -8.43 -0.12
C ILE A 31 -3.91 -8.85 1.27
N VAL A 32 -2.59 -8.92 1.48
CA VAL A 32 -2.00 -9.31 2.76
C VAL A 32 -2.46 -8.35 3.87
N ARG A 33 -2.33 -7.04 3.66
CA ARG A 33 -2.79 -6.02 4.63
C ARG A 33 -4.27 -6.18 4.97
N ARG A 34 -5.13 -6.38 3.96
CA ARG A 34 -6.57 -6.58 4.18
C ARG A 34 -6.85 -7.82 5.03
N ARG A 35 -6.14 -8.93 4.78
CA ARG A 35 -6.25 -10.17 5.56
C ARG A 35 -5.79 -9.93 7.00
N THR A 36 -4.61 -9.38 7.20
CA THR A 36 -4.06 -9.10 8.54
C THR A 36 -4.98 -8.18 9.35
N THR A 37 -5.50 -7.10 8.76
CA THR A 37 -6.47 -6.23 9.45
C THR A 37 -7.77 -6.96 9.81
N ALA A 38 -8.28 -7.81 8.92
CA ALA A 38 -9.48 -8.60 9.19
C ALA A 38 -9.24 -9.62 10.31
N THR A 39 -8.09 -10.30 10.33
CA THR A 39 -7.71 -11.24 11.41
C THR A 39 -7.53 -10.52 12.75
N LEU A 40 -6.85 -9.37 12.76
CA LEU A 40 -6.56 -8.64 14.00
C LEU A 40 -7.78 -7.94 14.60
N ARG A 41 -8.69 -7.40 13.77
CA ARG A 41 -9.82 -6.59 14.25
C ARG A 41 -11.17 -7.31 14.18
N GLY A 42 -11.25 -8.48 13.54
CA GLY A 42 -12.52 -9.18 13.26
C GLY A 42 -13.44 -8.43 12.29
N ARG A 43 -12.97 -7.34 11.65
CA ARG A 43 -13.75 -6.47 10.78
C ARG A 43 -12.90 -5.88 9.66
N ARG A 44 -13.55 -5.30 8.65
CA ARG A 44 -12.86 -4.53 7.60
C ARG A 44 -12.18 -3.30 8.21
N GLY A 45 -10.95 -3.02 7.76
CA GLY A 45 -10.22 -1.81 8.13
C GLY A 45 -10.96 -0.52 7.74
N ARG A 46 -10.95 0.46 8.63
CA ARG A 46 -11.58 1.79 8.50
C ARG A 46 -10.51 2.88 8.41
N ALA A 47 -10.92 4.06 7.94
CA ALA A 47 -10.05 5.23 7.85
C ALA A 47 -9.54 5.74 9.21
N THR A 48 -10.23 5.39 10.29
CA THR A 48 -9.84 5.75 11.66
C THR A 48 -8.71 4.86 12.20
N ASP A 49 -8.52 3.67 11.62
CA ASP A 49 -7.59 2.68 12.13
C ASP A 49 -6.12 3.14 11.89
N PRO A 50 -5.22 2.98 12.86
CA PRO A 50 -3.83 3.46 12.79
C PRO A 50 -3.05 2.89 11.60
N GLU A 51 -3.29 1.64 11.20
CA GLU A 51 -2.66 1.05 10.02
C GLU A 51 -3.05 1.77 8.72
N TRP A 52 -4.28 2.28 8.64
CA TRP A 52 -4.74 3.03 7.49
C TRP A 52 -4.11 4.42 7.45
N LYS A 53 -3.99 5.09 8.62
CA LYS A 53 -3.33 6.39 8.76
C LYS A 53 -1.84 6.30 8.41
N ALA A 54 -1.14 5.27 8.94
CA ALA A 54 0.26 5.03 8.66
C ALA A 54 0.49 4.77 7.16
N ARG A 55 -0.30 3.88 6.55
CA ARG A 55 -0.25 3.64 5.10
C ARG A 55 -0.48 4.92 4.29
N ARG A 56 -1.51 5.69 4.62
CA ARG A 56 -1.86 6.90 3.85
C ARG A 56 -0.79 7.99 3.98
N ARG A 57 -0.04 7.99 5.08
CA ARG A 57 1.11 8.86 5.27
C ARG A 57 2.32 8.40 4.46
N LEU A 58 2.65 7.11 4.48
CA LEU A 58 3.77 6.54 3.72
C LEU A 58 3.59 6.60 2.18
N LEU A 59 2.37 6.79 1.70
CA LEU A 59 2.07 6.96 0.27
C LEU A 59 2.17 8.42 -0.20
N ARG A 60 2.33 9.37 0.72
CA ARG A 60 2.51 10.79 0.37
C ARG A 60 3.99 11.08 0.24
N ASN A 61 4.33 12.00 -0.65
CA ASN A 61 5.70 12.46 -0.78
C ASN A 61 6.06 13.38 0.38
N ARG A 62 7.36 13.57 0.64
CA ARG A 62 7.85 14.37 1.77
C ARG A 62 7.29 15.80 1.76
N GLU A 63 7.19 16.40 0.59
CA GLU A 63 6.66 17.75 0.36
C GLU A 63 5.20 17.91 0.80
N ASP A 64 4.43 16.82 0.86
CA ASP A 64 3.02 16.83 1.27
C ASP A 64 2.83 16.55 2.77
N LEU A 65 3.92 16.30 3.51
CA LEU A 65 3.89 16.03 4.95
C LEU A 65 4.30 17.27 5.73
N THR A 66 3.56 17.55 6.81
CA THR A 66 4.05 18.49 7.83
C THR A 66 5.15 17.84 8.67
N ASP A 67 6.06 18.64 9.24
CA ASP A 67 7.17 18.13 10.05
C ASP A 67 6.72 17.21 11.19
N LYS A 68 5.58 17.54 11.83
CA LYS A 68 4.96 16.69 12.86
C LYS A 68 4.55 15.31 12.32
N GLN A 69 4.08 15.23 11.07
CA GLN A 69 3.69 13.97 10.44
C GLN A 69 4.92 13.14 10.05
N PHE A 70 6.01 13.77 9.63
CA PHE A 70 7.27 13.08 9.34
C PHE A 70 7.89 12.47 10.60
N THR A 71 8.01 13.24 11.69
CA THR A 71 8.71 12.81 12.92
C THR A 71 7.91 11.81 13.77
N SER A 72 6.57 11.84 13.72
CA SER A 72 5.72 10.97 14.56
C SER A 72 5.60 9.51 14.10
N GLY A 73 6.39 9.06 13.12
CA GLY A 73 6.34 7.70 12.57
C GLY A 73 6.72 6.56 13.53
N GLY A 74 7.18 6.86 14.75
CA GLY A 74 7.73 5.87 15.70
C GLY A 74 6.92 5.60 16.97
N THR A 75 5.83 6.32 17.26
CA THR A 75 5.11 6.15 18.53
C THR A 75 4.15 4.96 18.46
N ARG A 76 4.60 3.83 19.03
CA ARG A 76 3.80 2.64 19.35
C ARG A 76 2.49 3.08 19.97
N SER A 77 1.38 2.66 19.39
CA SER A 77 0.07 2.70 20.04
C SER A 77 0.15 1.80 21.28
N SER A 78 0.32 2.40 22.45
CA SER A 78 0.05 1.79 23.75
C SER A 78 -1.43 1.44 23.81
N THR A 79 -1.75 0.17 23.63
CA THR A 79 -3.00 -0.39 24.16
C THR A 79 -2.72 -0.70 25.64
N PRO A 80 -3.37 -0.05 26.61
CA PRO A 80 -3.33 -0.57 27.96
C PRO A 80 -4.12 -1.87 27.94
N ALA A 81 -3.41 -3.00 28.10
CA ALA A 81 -4.06 -4.25 28.42
C ALA A 81 -4.82 -4.03 29.74
N ARG A 82 -6.12 -4.25 29.66
CA ARG A 82 -7.12 -4.12 30.70
C ARG A 82 -6.71 -4.98 31.90
N SER A 83 -6.60 -4.36 33.07
CA SER A 83 -6.41 -5.01 34.35
C SER A 83 -7.50 -6.07 34.58
N ALA A 84 -7.09 -7.26 34.99
CA ALA A 84 -7.87 -8.27 35.69
C ALA A 84 -6.97 -8.87 36.76
#